data_AF-K9VTN3-F1
#
_entry.id   AF-K9VTN3-F1
#
_cell.length_a   1.000
_cell.length_b   1.000
_cell.length_c   1.000
_cell.angle_alpha   90.00
_cell.angle_beta   90.00
_cell.angle_gamma   90.00
#
_symmetry.space_group_name_H-M   'P 1'
#
loop_
_entity.id
_entity.type
_entity.pdbx_description
1 polymer ?
#
loop_
_entity_poly.entity_id
_entity_poly.type
_entity_poly.pdbx_seq_one_letter_code
_entity_poly.pdbx_strand_id
1 'polypeptide(L)'
;MIGKQIKGTGFRGCLNYVLGKKDAALIGGTMCGQTPEELAAEFGIARQLRPNLKVAVFHATLSVDSTEKLEDSEENDQRWLALAANYMKAMEFDNNQYAVVKHSDTEHDHIHIVASRICLDGGVVDDSWDYYKSQETIRQLERNYNLETVTPSWETDKRAQTTGEHRYLQSKGNKSVRVQLQDLIDEVSQDNPSMPEFVERLQQQAVEVQVGLTRTGFSKGISYNLDGVALSGTQLGKAYTFCGLQKHRGVSYDLGRDDAIIEVLMQPQHLANAPSEAEENELESSQSELETTEPATANELESSQSELTETALTTPATANELELPLSELAATASTTPTTAIKLESPQSELTETAPLTPATANELELQLSILPERNENQWQKVRSHLATEYSLPLELLEKLHSHSWLSADSEKAVFTGRTLDGEAWEAFILDERGNWTTTHPLPSEAAFWVAFTGEIERAVITCNPIEALSILLIELENNPNNSATELTTIYIGIERVSQLPTQFLQELDSVLIALAEDSQLAQNALALLPNAEVVSPQSSWNDIWIQLIEQEQRSHKQNNQQHKQPIPNIELD
;
A
#
# COMPACT_ATOMS: atom_id res chain seq x y z
N MET A 1 -15.39 -4.66 -22.46
CA MET A 1 -16.29 -5.16 -21.39
C MET A 1 -16.03 -4.42 -20.06
N ILE A 2 -17.06 -4.29 -19.21
CA ILE A 2 -16.97 -3.71 -17.85
C ILE A 2 -17.54 -4.73 -16.85
N GLY A 3 -16.94 -4.82 -15.66
CA GLY A 3 -17.45 -5.66 -14.59
C GLY A 3 -17.58 -4.93 -13.26
N LYS A 4 -18.50 -5.41 -12.41
CA LYS A 4 -18.72 -4.91 -11.05
C LYS A 4 -19.07 -6.07 -10.12
N GLN A 5 -18.45 -6.10 -8.95
CA GLN A 5 -18.71 -7.08 -7.90
C GLN A 5 -19.36 -6.44 -6.68
N ILE A 6 -20.31 -7.14 -6.08
CA ILE A 6 -21.06 -6.78 -4.88
C ILE A 6 -21.09 -8.01 -3.95
N LYS A 7 -20.83 -7.80 -2.66
CA LYS A 7 -20.80 -8.84 -1.63
C LYS A 7 -22.03 -8.69 -0.73
N GLY A 8 -22.69 -9.80 -0.35
CA GLY A 8 -24.00 -9.77 0.33
C GLY A 8 -24.22 -10.86 1.38
N THR A 9 -25.24 -10.65 2.22
CA THR A 9 -25.52 -11.48 3.40
C THR A 9 -26.62 -12.54 3.19
N GLY A 10 -27.57 -12.31 2.27
CA GLY A 10 -28.71 -13.18 2.03
C GLY A 10 -29.21 -13.21 0.58
N PHE A 11 -29.31 -14.42 0.01
CA PHE A 11 -29.61 -14.67 -1.40
C PHE A 11 -30.98 -14.16 -1.85
N ARG A 12 -32.04 -14.39 -1.05
CA ARG A 12 -33.43 -14.00 -1.38
C ARG A 12 -33.55 -12.52 -1.74
N GLY A 13 -32.82 -11.63 -1.07
CA GLY A 13 -32.80 -10.19 -1.36
C GLY A 13 -32.10 -9.84 -2.68
N CYS A 14 -30.93 -10.44 -2.93
CA CYS A 14 -30.18 -10.28 -4.18
C CYS A 14 -30.98 -10.80 -5.38
N LEU A 15 -31.59 -11.99 -5.26
CA LEU A 15 -32.45 -12.58 -6.28
C LEU A 15 -33.69 -11.73 -6.57
N ASN A 16 -34.33 -11.12 -5.56
CA ASN A 16 -35.42 -10.16 -5.77
C ASN A 16 -34.96 -8.90 -6.52
N TYR A 17 -33.75 -8.40 -6.25
CA TYR A 17 -33.22 -7.22 -6.92
C TYR A 17 -32.90 -7.49 -8.40
N VAL A 18 -32.34 -8.67 -8.69
CA VAL A 18 -31.98 -9.08 -10.06
C VAL A 18 -33.22 -9.50 -10.85
N LEU A 19 -33.90 -10.57 -10.46
CA LEU A 19 -35.07 -11.11 -11.18
C LEU A 19 -36.34 -10.24 -11.06
N GLY A 20 -36.31 -9.17 -10.26
CA GLY A 20 -37.42 -8.22 -10.11
C GLY A 20 -37.47 -7.13 -11.18
N LYS A 21 -36.49 -7.04 -12.09
CA LYS A 21 -36.59 -6.16 -13.27
C LYS A 21 -37.58 -6.74 -14.29
N LYS A 22 -38.26 -5.87 -15.03
CA LYS A 22 -39.28 -6.23 -16.02
C LYS A 22 -38.72 -7.08 -17.18
N ASP A 23 -37.50 -6.80 -17.59
CA ASP A 23 -36.86 -7.36 -18.78
C ASP A 23 -35.64 -8.22 -18.37
N ALA A 24 -35.85 -9.06 -17.33
CA ALA A 24 -34.87 -9.99 -16.78
C ALA A 24 -35.19 -11.44 -17.15
N ALA A 25 -34.19 -12.16 -17.68
CA ALA A 25 -34.30 -13.57 -18.05
C ALA A 25 -33.28 -14.41 -17.27
N LEU A 26 -33.73 -15.43 -16.53
CA LEU A 26 -32.86 -16.45 -15.96
C LEU A 26 -32.37 -17.37 -17.09
N ILE A 27 -31.14 -17.16 -17.56
CA ILE A 27 -30.59 -17.90 -18.72
C ILE A 27 -29.88 -19.20 -18.32
N GLY A 28 -29.48 -19.37 -17.06
CA GLY A 28 -28.91 -20.63 -16.58
C GLY A 28 -28.18 -20.53 -15.24
N GLY A 29 -27.29 -21.50 -14.99
CA GLY A 29 -26.56 -21.65 -13.74
C GLY A 29 -26.32 -23.13 -13.39
N THR A 30 -26.08 -23.42 -12.12
CA THR A 30 -25.89 -24.78 -11.58
C THR A 30 -27.06 -25.25 -10.69
N MET A 31 -28.21 -24.60 -10.81
CA MET A 31 -29.39 -24.76 -9.95
C MET A 31 -30.65 -24.98 -10.79
N CYS A 32 -31.68 -25.58 -10.21
CA CYS A 32 -32.89 -25.97 -10.92
C CYS A 32 -34.04 -24.96 -10.76
N GLY A 33 -34.10 -24.25 -9.62
CA GLY A 33 -35.11 -23.27 -9.30
C GLY A 33 -35.25 -22.16 -10.34
N GLN A 34 -36.49 -21.75 -10.61
CA GLN A 34 -36.81 -20.75 -11.63
C GLN A 34 -37.27 -19.42 -11.00
N THR A 35 -37.73 -19.48 -9.76
CA THR A 35 -38.17 -18.31 -8.98
C THR A 35 -37.11 -17.83 -7.97
N PRO A 36 -37.16 -16.55 -7.56
CA PRO A 36 -36.33 -16.02 -6.48
C PRO A 36 -36.47 -16.77 -5.15
N GLU A 37 -37.63 -17.37 -4.89
CA GLU A 37 -37.92 -18.28 -3.78
C GLU A 37 -37.15 -19.59 -3.88
N GLU A 38 -37.30 -20.33 -4.98
CA GLU A 38 -36.68 -21.64 -5.20
C GLU A 38 -35.16 -21.55 -5.22
N LEU A 39 -34.61 -20.57 -5.94
CA LEU A 39 -33.17 -20.32 -5.98
C LEU A 39 -32.61 -19.97 -4.60
N ALA A 40 -33.35 -19.21 -3.78
CA ALA A 40 -32.95 -18.91 -2.41
C ALA A 40 -33.02 -20.14 -1.48
N ALA A 41 -33.94 -21.08 -1.75
CA ALA A 41 -34.03 -22.35 -1.03
C ALA A 41 -32.89 -23.30 -1.42
N GLU A 42 -32.54 -23.38 -2.72
CA GLU A 42 -31.39 -24.16 -3.20
C GLU A 42 -30.07 -23.61 -2.66
N PHE A 43 -29.82 -22.30 -2.72
CA PHE A 43 -28.68 -21.68 -2.02
C PHE A 43 -28.69 -21.96 -0.50
N GLY A 44 -29.88 -22.15 0.07
CA GLY A 44 -30.08 -22.56 1.46
C GLY A 44 -29.42 -23.91 1.81
N ILE A 45 -29.09 -24.75 0.83
CA ILE A 45 -28.40 -26.03 1.02
C ILE A 45 -26.93 -25.80 1.39
N ALA A 46 -26.13 -25.16 0.52
CA ALA A 46 -24.73 -24.83 0.85
C ALA A 46 -24.65 -23.89 2.07
N ARG A 47 -25.65 -23.02 2.26
CA ARG A 47 -25.72 -22.12 3.43
C ARG A 47 -25.66 -22.84 4.78
N GLN A 48 -26.17 -24.07 4.87
CA GLN A 48 -26.15 -24.88 6.09
C GLN A 48 -24.75 -25.37 6.49
N LEU A 49 -23.79 -25.42 5.54
CA LEU A 49 -22.40 -25.83 5.80
C LEU A 49 -21.60 -24.73 6.53
N ARG A 50 -22.02 -23.46 6.39
CA ARG A 50 -21.42 -22.27 7.01
C ARG A 50 -22.51 -21.29 7.50
N PRO A 51 -23.28 -21.63 8.55
CA PRO A 51 -24.36 -20.80 9.06
C PRO A 51 -23.86 -19.46 9.62
N ASN A 52 -22.65 -19.44 10.19
CA ASN A 52 -22.06 -18.25 10.82
C ASN A 52 -21.36 -17.28 9.85
N LEU A 53 -21.20 -17.65 8.57
CA LEU A 53 -20.53 -16.78 7.58
C LEU A 53 -21.41 -15.55 7.30
N LYS A 54 -20.96 -14.35 7.68
CA LYS A 54 -21.77 -13.12 7.52
C LYS A 54 -22.03 -12.78 6.04
N VAL A 55 -21.01 -12.92 5.20
CA VAL A 55 -21.02 -12.57 3.77
C VAL A 55 -20.88 -13.84 2.94
N ALA A 56 -22.01 -14.34 2.42
CA ALA A 56 -22.06 -15.60 1.67
C ALA A 56 -22.53 -15.44 0.23
N VAL A 57 -23.13 -14.29 -0.12
CA VAL A 57 -23.55 -13.97 -1.49
C VAL A 57 -22.42 -13.25 -2.21
N PHE A 58 -22.04 -13.77 -3.36
CA PHE A 58 -21.27 -13.07 -4.37
C PHE A 58 -22.22 -12.65 -5.49
N HIS A 59 -22.11 -11.41 -5.97
CA HIS A 59 -22.92 -10.88 -7.06
C HIS A 59 -22.02 -10.11 -8.03
N ALA A 60 -21.71 -10.73 -9.17
CA ALA A 60 -21.03 -10.08 -10.27
C ALA A 60 -22.04 -9.52 -11.28
N THR A 61 -21.62 -8.47 -11.98
CA THR A 61 -22.30 -7.92 -13.17
C THR A 61 -21.25 -7.77 -14.26
N LEU A 62 -21.53 -8.25 -15.47
CA LEU A 62 -20.64 -8.15 -16.64
C LEU A 62 -21.41 -7.52 -17.80
N SER A 63 -20.84 -6.50 -18.44
CA SER A 63 -21.49 -5.66 -19.45
C SER A 63 -20.60 -5.48 -20.68
N VAL A 64 -21.13 -5.74 -21.87
CA VAL A 64 -20.47 -5.48 -23.16
C VAL A 64 -20.77 -4.06 -23.67
N ASP A 65 -20.08 -3.61 -24.71
CA ASP A 65 -20.37 -2.29 -25.28
C ASP A 65 -21.71 -2.27 -26.05
N SER A 66 -22.32 -1.08 -26.19
CA SER A 66 -23.59 -0.92 -26.88
C SER A 66 -23.48 -1.14 -28.39
N THR A 67 -22.28 -0.98 -28.97
CA THR A 67 -21.96 -1.32 -30.36
C THR A 67 -21.91 -2.84 -30.62
N GLU A 68 -21.71 -3.66 -29.58
CA GLU A 68 -21.65 -5.12 -29.66
C GLU A 68 -23.00 -5.80 -29.41
N LYS A 69 -24.14 -5.07 -29.36
CA LYS A 69 -25.47 -5.65 -29.07
C LYS A 69 -25.78 -6.86 -29.96
N LEU A 70 -25.79 -8.03 -29.33
CA LEU A 70 -26.05 -9.31 -29.97
C LEU A 70 -27.55 -9.53 -30.11
N GLU A 71 -27.99 -10.10 -31.24
CA GLU A 71 -29.40 -10.41 -31.46
C GLU A 71 -29.96 -11.32 -30.35
N ASP A 72 -31.24 -11.18 -30.01
CA ASP A 72 -31.87 -11.94 -28.93
C ASP A 72 -32.16 -13.37 -29.40
N SER A 73 -31.14 -14.23 -29.32
CA SER A 73 -31.12 -15.58 -29.86
C SER A 73 -30.52 -16.58 -28.85
N GLU A 74 -30.82 -17.87 -29.03
CA GLU A 74 -30.27 -18.95 -28.20
C GLU A 74 -28.73 -19.02 -28.30
N GLU A 75 -28.13 -18.59 -29.43
CA GLU A 75 -26.68 -18.52 -29.61
C GLU A 75 -26.03 -17.39 -28.76
N ASN A 76 -26.74 -16.26 -28.60
CA ASN A 76 -26.32 -15.15 -27.74
C ASN A 76 -26.33 -15.57 -26.26
N ASP A 77 -27.42 -16.19 -25.80
CA ASP A 77 -27.52 -16.70 -24.43
C ASP A 77 -26.48 -17.79 -24.15
N GLN A 78 -26.21 -18.68 -25.11
CA GLN A 78 -25.14 -19.67 -24.99
C GLN A 78 -23.74 -19.03 -24.93
N ARG A 79 -23.49 -17.92 -25.64
CA ARG A 79 -22.24 -17.14 -25.52
C ARG A 79 -22.12 -16.51 -24.13
N TRP A 80 -23.19 -15.94 -23.59
CA TRP A 80 -23.23 -15.39 -22.23
C TRP A 80 -23.02 -16.46 -21.15
N LEU A 81 -23.63 -17.64 -21.29
CA LEU A 81 -23.41 -18.76 -20.37
C LEU A 81 -21.96 -19.26 -20.40
N ALA A 82 -21.34 -19.36 -21.57
CA ALA A 82 -19.93 -19.73 -21.70
C ALA A 82 -19.01 -18.68 -21.04
N LEU A 83 -19.28 -17.39 -21.25
CA LEU A 83 -18.53 -16.29 -20.64
C LEU A 83 -18.71 -16.29 -19.11
N ALA A 84 -19.93 -16.49 -18.62
CA ALA A 84 -20.24 -16.61 -17.19
C ALA A 84 -19.52 -17.80 -16.54
N ALA A 85 -19.55 -18.98 -17.17
CA ALA A 85 -18.87 -20.17 -16.66
C ALA A 85 -17.35 -19.99 -16.60
N ASN A 86 -16.75 -19.41 -17.64
CA ASN A 86 -15.31 -19.12 -17.66
C ASN A 86 -14.91 -18.03 -16.65
N TYR A 87 -15.74 -16.99 -16.46
CA TYR A 87 -15.56 -16.00 -15.40
C TYR A 87 -15.60 -16.65 -14.01
N MET A 88 -16.64 -17.44 -13.73
CA MET A 88 -16.81 -18.11 -12.44
C MET A 88 -15.66 -19.06 -12.12
N LYS A 89 -15.17 -19.80 -13.12
CA LYS A 89 -14.00 -20.67 -13.00
C LYS A 89 -12.71 -19.89 -12.67
N ALA A 90 -12.41 -18.82 -13.41
CA ALA A 90 -11.24 -17.98 -13.15
C ALA A 90 -11.33 -17.24 -11.80
N MET A 91 -12.54 -17.02 -11.30
CA MET A 91 -12.85 -16.51 -9.95
C MET A 91 -12.93 -17.61 -8.87
N GLU A 92 -12.50 -18.84 -9.17
CA GLU A 92 -12.45 -20.00 -8.24
C GLU A 92 -13.81 -20.52 -7.71
N PHE A 93 -14.93 -20.12 -8.32
CA PHE A 93 -16.28 -20.65 -8.03
C PHE A 93 -16.56 -21.98 -8.77
N ASP A 94 -15.56 -22.86 -8.89
CA ASP A 94 -15.65 -24.14 -9.60
C ASP A 94 -16.59 -25.17 -8.92
N ASN A 95 -16.76 -25.11 -7.59
CA ASN A 95 -17.55 -26.07 -6.81
C ASN A 95 -18.72 -25.38 -6.07
N ASN A 96 -19.35 -24.40 -6.74
CA ASN A 96 -20.23 -23.43 -6.09
C ASN A 96 -21.58 -23.35 -6.80
N GLN A 97 -22.65 -23.16 -6.02
CA GLN A 97 -23.96 -22.85 -6.57
C GLN A 97 -23.94 -21.45 -7.21
N TYR A 98 -24.46 -21.32 -8.43
CA TYR A 98 -24.72 -20.00 -9.03
C TYR A 98 -25.91 -19.99 -10.00
N ALA A 99 -26.42 -18.79 -10.27
CA ALA A 99 -27.45 -18.47 -11.26
C ALA A 99 -27.01 -17.27 -12.11
N VAL A 100 -27.36 -17.27 -13.40
CA VAL A 100 -27.01 -16.24 -14.39
C VAL A 100 -28.30 -15.63 -14.94
N VAL A 101 -28.45 -14.31 -14.82
CA VAL A 101 -29.62 -13.57 -15.26
C VAL A 101 -29.20 -12.50 -16.28
N LYS A 102 -29.75 -12.56 -17.49
CA LYS A 102 -29.58 -11.57 -18.55
C LYS A 102 -30.54 -10.41 -18.34
N HIS A 103 -30.04 -9.19 -18.52
CA HIS A 103 -30.79 -7.94 -18.47
C HIS A 103 -30.59 -7.15 -19.77
N SER A 104 -31.71 -6.75 -20.37
CA SER A 104 -31.75 -5.94 -21.59
C SER A 104 -32.36 -4.55 -21.36
N ASP A 105 -32.45 -4.10 -20.09
CA ASP A 105 -33.11 -2.84 -19.69
C ASP A 105 -32.26 -1.58 -19.90
N THR A 106 -31.06 -1.71 -20.48
CA THR A 106 -30.10 -0.63 -20.70
C THR A 106 -29.55 -0.59 -22.13
N GLU A 107 -28.88 0.52 -22.46
CA GLU A 107 -28.17 0.71 -23.72
C GLU A 107 -27.02 -0.30 -23.91
N HIS A 108 -26.55 -0.92 -22.83
CA HIS A 108 -25.62 -2.06 -22.83
C HIS A 108 -26.34 -3.34 -22.40
N ASP A 109 -26.08 -4.46 -23.08
CA ASP A 109 -26.50 -5.78 -22.62
C ASP A 109 -25.61 -6.24 -21.47
N HIS A 110 -26.20 -6.82 -20.42
CA HIS A 110 -25.44 -7.28 -19.26
C HIS A 110 -26.03 -8.53 -18.62
N ILE A 111 -25.15 -9.34 -18.03
CA ILE A 111 -25.54 -10.43 -17.13
C ILE A 111 -25.22 -10.08 -15.69
N HIS A 112 -26.07 -10.54 -14.78
CA HIS A 112 -25.76 -10.69 -13.37
C HIS A 112 -25.50 -12.15 -13.06
N ILE A 113 -24.42 -12.44 -12.34
CA ILE A 113 -24.11 -13.76 -11.81
C ILE A 113 -24.27 -13.68 -10.29
N VAL A 114 -25.23 -14.41 -9.74
CA VAL A 114 -25.45 -14.53 -8.29
C VAL A 114 -24.92 -15.90 -7.87
N ALA A 115 -24.02 -15.93 -6.89
CA ALA A 115 -23.32 -17.15 -6.49
C ALA A 115 -23.17 -17.28 -4.98
N SER A 116 -23.07 -18.52 -4.51
CA SER A 116 -22.66 -18.84 -3.14
C SER A 116 -21.14 -18.84 -3.04
N ARG A 117 -20.58 -18.02 -2.14
CA ARG A 117 -19.18 -18.18 -1.72
C ARG A 117 -18.91 -19.52 -1.03
N ILE A 118 -19.93 -20.13 -0.44
CA ILE A 118 -19.82 -21.44 0.22
C ILE A 118 -19.86 -22.50 -0.86
N CYS A 119 -18.79 -23.29 -0.95
CA CYS A 119 -18.63 -24.41 -1.87
C CYS A 119 -19.47 -25.62 -1.40
N LEU A 120 -19.76 -26.56 -2.29
CA LEU A 120 -20.58 -27.75 -2.00
C LEU A 120 -19.90 -28.74 -1.03
N ASP A 121 -18.58 -28.64 -0.86
CA ASP A 121 -17.78 -29.34 0.15
C ASP A 121 -17.71 -28.61 1.51
N GLY A 122 -18.28 -27.40 1.61
CA GLY A 122 -18.21 -26.53 2.79
C GLY A 122 -16.97 -25.62 2.85
N GLY A 123 -16.11 -25.63 1.83
CA GLY A 123 -15.13 -24.58 1.59
C GLY A 123 -15.80 -23.20 1.43
N VAL A 124 -14.99 -22.15 1.43
CA VAL A 124 -15.44 -20.79 1.13
C VAL A 124 -14.46 -20.18 0.13
N VAL A 125 -14.95 -19.74 -1.02
CA VAL A 125 -14.15 -18.99 -2.00
C VAL A 125 -13.68 -17.72 -1.31
N ASP A 126 -12.37 -17.50 -1.30
CA ASP A 126 -11.78 -16.33 -0.67
C ASP A 126 -12.20 -15.03 -1.38
N ASP A 127 -12.16 -13.91 -0.67
CA ASP A 127 -12.54 -12.61 -1.24
C ASP A 127 -11.49 -11.51 -1.05
N SER A 128 -10.24 -11.91 -0.81
CA SER A 128 -9.05 -11.07 -0.96
C SER A 128 -8.75 -10.90 -2.46
N TRP A 129 -8.41 -9.69 -2.88
CA TRP A 129 -8.04 -9.36 -4.27
C TRP A 129 -9.09 -9.72 -5.34
N ASP A 130 -10.33 -10.05 -4.98
CA ASP A 130 -11.39 -10.45 -5.93
C ASP A 130 -11.69 -9.35 -6.96
N TYR A 131 -11.60 -8.07 -6.55
CA TYR A 131 -11.64 -6.92 -7.46
C TYR A 131 -10.53 -6.93 -8.53
N TYR A 132 -9.30 -7.31 -8.17
CA TYR A 132 -8.18 -7.42 -9.11
C TYR A 132 -8.28 -8.70 -9.97
N LYS A 133 -8.50 -9.87 -9.34
CA LYS A 133 -8.67 -11.16 -10.03
C LYS A 133 -9.79 -11.09 -11.07
N SER A 134 -10.92 -10.45 -10.74
CA SER A 134 -12.01 -10.21 -11.67
C SER A 134 -11.63 -9.27 -12.81
N GLN A 135 -10.82 -8.23 -12.57
CA GLN A 135 -10.48 -7.26 -13.62
C GLN A 135 -9.51 -7.89 -14.63
N GLU A 136 -8.48 -8.63 -14.19
CA GLU A 136 -7.63 -9.39 -15.13
C GLU A 136 -8.41 -10.53 -15.79
N THR A 137 -9.30 -11.23 -15.08
CA THR A 137 -10.24 -12.20 -15.70
C THR A 137 -11.07 -11.55 -16.81
N ILE A 138 -11.57 -10.33 -16.61
CA ILE A 138 -12.32 -9.59 -17.63
C ILE A 138 -11.43 -9.24 -18.84
N ARG A 139 -10.19 -8.76 -18.61
CA ARG A 139 -9.22 -8.53 -19.70
C ARG A 139 -8.89 -9.81 -20.46
N GLN A 140 -8.78 -10.96 -19.79
CA GLN A 140 -8.59 -12.27 -20.43
C GLN A 140 -9.82 -12.72 -21.22
N LEU A 141 -11.03 -12.52 -20.69
CA LEU A 141 -12.27 -12.84 -21.40
C LEU A 141 -12.45 -11.95 -22.64
N GLU A 142 -12.09 -10.66 -22.59
CA GLU A 142 -12.10 -9.79 -23.76
C GLU A 142 -11.20 -10.32 -24.89
N ARG A 143 -9.96 -10.71 -24.55
CA ARG A 143 -9.02 -11.36 -25.49
C ARG A 143 -9.60 -12.66 -26.04
N ASN A 144 -10.16 -13.52 -25.18
CA ASN A 144 -10.65 -14.86 -25.53
C ASN A 144 -11.95 -14.86 -26.35
N TYR A 145 -12.81 -13.85 -26.17
CA TYR A 145 -14.10 -13.71 -26.87
C TYR A 145 -14.06 -12.64 -27.97
N ASN A 146 -12.89 -12.05 -28.24
CA ASN A 146 -12.64 -10.97 -29.19
C ASN A 146 -13.62 -9.79 -29.01
N LEU A 147 -13.70 -9.29 -27.76
CA LEU A 147 -14.50 -8.13 -27.36
C LEU A 147 -13.62 -6.88 -27.26
N GLU A 148 -14.22 -5.69 -27.36
CA GLU A 148 -13.46 -4.45 -27.17
C GLU A 148 -12.83 -4.36 -25.76
N THR A 149 -11.51 -4.14 -25.76
CA THR A 149 -10.66 -4.10 -24.56
C THR A 149 -10.63 -2.69 -23.99
N VAL A 150 -11.17 -2.51 -22.79
CA VAL A 150 -11.15 -1.21 -22.09
C VAL A 150 -9.84 -1.05 -21.32
N THR A 151 -9.27 0.15 -21.26
CA THR A 151 -8.13 0.46 -20.38
C THR A 151 -8.43 0.06 -18.93
N PRO A 152 -7.57 -0.69 -18.25
CA PRO A 152 -7.70 -0.99 -16.82
C PRO A 152 -7.83 0.25 -15.93
N SER A 153 -8.64 0.13 -14.89
CA SER A 153 -8.91 1.21 -13.92
C SER A 153 -7.71 1.61 -13.06
N TRP A 154 -6.63 0.82 -13.07
CA TRP A 154 -5.35 1.12 -12.42
C TRP A 154 -4.36 1.87 -13.33
N GLU A 155 -4.56 1.82 -14.65
CA GLU A 155 -3.81 2.59 -15.66
C GLU A 155 -4.39 4.00 -15.86
N THR A 156 -5.59 4.27 -15.35
CA THR A 156 -6.22 5.60 -15.41
C THR A 156 -5.85 6.45 -14.18
N ASP A 157 -4.86 7.34 -14.35
CA ASP A 157 -4.40 8.31 -13.33
C ASP A 157 -5.52 9.15 -12.69
N LYS A 158 -6.51 9.52 -13.51
CA LYS A 158 -7.65 10.36 -13.14
C LYS A 158 -8.86 9.51 -12.79
N ARG A 159 -9.40 9.67 -11.58
CA ARG A 159 -10.60 8.93 -11.14
C ARG A 159 -11.80 9.34 -12.00
N ALA A 160 -12.34 8.40 -12.76
CA ALA A 160 -13.48 8.58 -13.65
C ALA A 160 -14.69 9.26 -12.96
N GLN A 161 -15.53 9.92 -13.75
CA GLN A 161 -16.75 10.57 -13.25
C GLN A 161 -17.79 9.53 -12.80
N THR A 162 -18.45 9.78 -11.67
CA THR A 162 -19.50 8.88 -11.18
C THR A 162 -20.82 9.13 -11.91
N THR A 163 -21.71 8.13 -11.95
CA THR A 163 -23.06 8.27 -12.52
C THR A 163 -23.88 9.40 -11.86
N GLY A 164 -23.58 9.73 -10.60
CA GLY A 164 -24.17 10.88 -9.91
C GLY A 164 -23.67 12.22 -10.45
N GLU A 165 -22.39 12.32 -10.79
CA GLU A 165 -21.76 13.53 -11.33
C GLU A 165 -22.13 13.77 -12.80
N HIS A 166 -22.21 12.71 -13.63
CA HIS A 166 -22.80 12.81 -14.97
C HIS A 166 -24.22 13.39 -14.92
N ARG A 167 -25.06 12.87 -14.02
CA ARG A 167 -26.43 13.36 -13.82
C ARG A 167 -26.46 14.77 -13.23
N TYR A 168 -25.50 15.14 -12.38
CA TYR A 168 -25.37 16.51 -11.87
C TYR A 168 -25.07 17.48 -13.02
N LEU A 169 -24.03 17.21 -13.81
CA LEU A 169 -23.67 18.03 -14.98
C LEU A 169 -24.84 18.18 -15.97
N GLN A 170 -25.53 17.09 -16.29
CA GLN A 170 -26.72 17.08 -17.16
C GLN A 170 -27.93 17.87 -16.60
N SER A 171 -28.06 18.02 -15.28
CA SER A 171 -29.23 18.66 -14.64
C SER A 171 -28.97 20.06 -14.07
N LYS A 172 -27.70 20.42 -13.86
CA LYS A 172 -27.26 21.73 -13.33
C LYS A 172 -26.45 22.56 -14.32
N GLY A 173 -25.99 21.99 -15.43
CA GLY A 173 -25.13 22.64 -16.43
C GLY A 173 -23.65 22.73 -16.03
N ASN A 174 -23.34 22.72 -14.73
CA ASN A 174 -21.99 22.92 -14.20
C ASN A 174 -21.34 21.61 -13.73
N LYS A 175 -20.00 21.53 -13.83
CA LYS A 175 -19.17 20.42 -13.33
C LYS A 175 -19.30 20.26 -11.79
N SER A 176 -19.13 19.05 -11.27
CA SER A 176 -18.98 18.84 -9.81
C SER A 176 -17.66 19.45 -9.32
N VAL A 177 -17.59 19.89 -8.05
CA VAL A 177 -16.36 20.48 -7.47
C VAL A 177 -15.16 19.54 -7.63
N ARG A 178 -15.36 18.23 -7.52
CA ARG A 178 -14.32 17.22 -7.77
C ARG A 178 -13.72 17.31 -9.17
N VAL A 179 -14.56 17.46 -10.20
CA VAL A 179 -14.09 17.57 -11.59
C VAL A 179 -13.47 18.95 -11.84
N GLN A 180 -14.01 20.01 -11.24
CA GLN A 180 -13.40 21.34 -11.30
C GLN A 180 -11.99 21.34 -10.69
N LEU A 181 -11.81 20.79 -9.47
CA LEU A 181 -10.51 20.64 -8.82
C LEU A 181 -9.55 19.76 -9.63
N GLN A 182 -10.00 18.64 -10.20
CA GLN A 182 -9.16 17.83 -11.07
C GLN A 182 -8.66 18.62 -12.28
N ASP A 183 -9.53 19.36 -12.95
CA ASP A 183 -9.19 20.13 -14.15
C ASP A 183 -8.28 21.33 -13.82
N LEU A 184 -8.52 22.02 -12.69
CA LEU A 184 -7.65 23.06 -12.14
C LEU A 184 -6.24 22.55 -11.84
N ILE A 185 -6.13 21.40 -11.16
CA ILE A 185 -4.83 20.79 -10.84
C ILE A 185 -4.11 20.30 -12.10
N ASP A 186 -4.85 19.77 -13.08
CA ASP A 186 -4.33 19.40 -14.40
C ASP A 186 -3.91 20.61 -15.26
N GLU A 187 -4.31 21.83 -14.90
CA GLU A 187 -3.91 23.09 -15.55
C GLU A 187 -2.65 23.69 -14.92
N VAL A 188 -2.65 23.92 -13.61
CA VAL A 188 -1.55 24.62 -12.91
C VAL A 188 -0.23 23.85 -12.82
N SER A 189 -0.22 22.56 -13.24
CA SER A 189 0.94 21.67 -13.17
C SER A 189 1.62 21.37 -14.53
N GLN A 190 1.10 21.88 -15.65
CA GLN A 190 1.56 21.50 -17.01
C GLN A 190 3.02 21.84 -17.33
N ASP A 191 3.60 22.82 -16.63
CA ASP A 191 4.98 23.28 -16.76
C ASP A 191 5.95 22.67 -15.74
N ASN A 192 5.50 21.68 -14.94
CA ASN A 192 6.28 20.99 -13.89
C ASN A 192 6.81 21.94 -12.78
N PRO A 193 5.94 22.71 -12.10
CA PRO A 193 6.33 23.67 -11.07
C PRO A 193 6.93 22.99 -9.83
N SER A 194 7.54 23.77 -8.94
CA SER A 194 7.81 23.30 -7.57
C SER A 194 6.52 23.22 -6.74
N MET A 195 6.53 22.41 -5.67
CA MET A 195 5.39 22.24 -4.77
C MET A 195 4.91 23.56 -4.12
N PRO A 196 5.79 24.50 -3.70
CA PRO A 196 5.34 25.82 -3.25
C PRO A 196 4.65 26.64 -4.36
N GLU A 197 5.23 26.70 -5.56
CA GLU A 197 4.61 27.41 -6.71
C GLU A 197 3.26 26.79 -7.09
N PHE A 198 3.14 25.47 -7.05
CA PHE A 198 1.90 24.74 -7.26
C PHE A 198 0.83 25.09 -6.22
N VAL A 199 1.20 25.16 -4.93
CA VAL A 199 0.31 25.59 -3.83
C VAL A 199 -0.13 27.03 -4.03
N GLU A 200 0.81 27.95 -4.34
CA GLU A 200 0.52 29.36 -4.55
C GLU A 200 -0.43 29.59 -5.73
N ARG A 201 -0.19 28.93 -6.88
CA ARG A 201 -1.06 29.01 -8.07
C ARG A 201 -2.49 28.53 -7.80
N LEU A 202 -2.66 27.50 -6.96
CA LEU A 202 -3.98 27.04 -6.54
C LEU A 202 -4.68 28.04 -5.60
N GLN A 203 -3.95 28.63 -4.65
CA GLN A 203 -4.46 29.70 -3.79
C GLN A 203 -4.89 30.93 -4.61
N GLN A 204 -4.14 31.30 -5.65
CA GLN A 204 -4.50 32.36 -6.60
C GLN A 204 -5.79 32.06 -7.39
N GLN A 205 -6.14 30.78 -7.59
CA GLN A 205 -7.41 30.34 -8.18
C GLN A 205 -8.49 29.99 -7.12
N ALA A 206 -8.39 30.59 -5.93
CA ALA A 206 -9.33 30.42 -4.81
C ALA A 206 -9.51 28.97 -4.31
N VAL A 207 -8.53 28.10 -4.55
CA VAL A 207 -8.45 26.76 -3.96
C VAL A 207 -7.56 26.82 -2.72
N GLU A 208 -8.14 26.68 -1.52
CA GLU A 208 -7.32 26.53 -0.32
C GLU A 208 -6.63 25.15 -0.36
N VAL A 209 -5.30 25.13 -0.21
CA VAL A 209 -4.52 23.89 -0.17
C VAL A 209 -3.98 23.67 1.24
N GLN A 210 -4.07 22.43 1.72
CA GLN A 210 -3.45 21.99 2.95
C GLN A 210 -2.54 20.79 2.68
N VAL A 211 -1.25 20.94 3.00
CA VAL A 211 -0.23 19.90 2.99
C VAL A 211 0.17 19.61 4.44
N GLY A 212 0.25 18.34 4.83
CA GLY A 212 0.65 18.03 6.19
C GLY A 212 0.81 16.54 6.41
N LEU A 213 1.30 16.13 7.58
CA LEU A 213 1.39 14.71 7.91
C LEU A 213 -0.01 14.09 7.88
N THR A 214 -0.11 12.94 7.21
CA THR A 214 -1.29 12.09 7.23
C THR A 214 -1.64 11.68 8.67
N ARG A 215 -2.86 11.20 8.90
CA ARG A 215 -3.33 10.75 10.24
C ARG A 215 -2.43 9.69 10.90
N THR A 216 -1.55 9.03 10.13
CA THR A 216 -0.57 8.05 10.61
C THR A 216 0.80 8.64 10.95
N GLY A 217 1.08 9.91 10.63
CA GLY A 217 2.34 10.59 10.92
C GLY A 217 3.47 10.34 9.92
N PHE A 218 3.42 9.27 9.13
CA PHE A 218 4.56 8.79 8.31
C PHE A 218 4.71 9.39 6.90
N SER A 219 3.76 10.20 6.41
CA SER A 219 3.81 10.71 5.03
C SER A 219 3.04 12.02 4.88
N LYS A 220 3.41 12.85 3.90
CA LYS A 220 2.65 14.07 3.56
C LYS A 220 1.41 13.74 2.75
N GLY A 221 0.26 14.13 3.27
CA GLY A 221 -1.01 14.20 2.55
C GLY A 221 -1.23 15.59 1.96
N ILE A 222 -2.14 15.68 1.00
CA ILE A 222 -2.61 16.94 0.43
C ILE A 222 -4.14 16.92 0.29
N SER A 223 -4.78 18.04 0.59
CA SER A 223 -6.21 18.27 0.40
C SER A 223 -6.48 19.68 -0.12
N TYR A 224 -7.56 19.80 -0.88
CA TYR A 224 -7.95 20.98 -1.63
C TYR A 224 -9.38 21.36 -1.25
N ASN A 225 -9.66 22.63 -0.98
CA ASN A 225 -10.98 23.16 -0.70
C ASN A 225 -11.37 24.20 -1.74
N LEU A 226 -12.52 24.02 -2.38
CA LEU A 226 -13.11 24.94 -3.34
C LEU A 226 -14.61 25.07 -3.03
N ASP A 227 -15.13 26.29 -2.98
CA ASP A 227 -16.52 26.61 -2.58
C ASP A 227 -16.96 25.98 -1.23
N GLY A 228 -16.02 25.76 -0.31
CA GLY A 228 -16.29 25.12 0.99
C GLY A 228 -16.42 23.58 0.92
N VAL A 229 -16.11 22.96 -0.21
CA VAL A 229 -16.09 21.50 -0.39
C VAL A 229 -14.65 20.99 -0.40
N ALA A 230 -14.15 20.60 0.79
CA ALA A 230 -12.84 19.99 0.95
C ALA A 230 -12.78 18.55 0.44
N LEU A 231 -11.77 18.25 -0.39
CA LEU A 231 -11.47 16.91 -0.92
C LEU A 231 -9.96 16.62 -0.81
N SER A 232 -9.62 15.45 -0.28
CA SER A 232 -8.24 14.94 -0.28
C SER A 232 -7.81 14.47 -1.68
N GLY A 233 -6.51 14.48 -1.95
CA GLY A 233 -5.95 13.96 -3.21
C GLY A 233 -6.43 12.54 -3.56
N THR A 234 -6.60 11.65 -2.57
CA THR A 234 -7.11 10.28 -2.80
C THR A 234 -8.58 10.22 -3.22
N GLN A 235 -9.37 11.25 -2.92
CA GLN A 235 -10.74 11.40 -3.43
C GLN A 235 -10.75 11.89 -4.89
N LEU A 236 -9.76 12.69 -5.28
CA LEU A 236 -9.58 13.17 -6.67
C LEU A 236 -8.97 12.08 -7.58
N GLY A 237 -7.97 11.32 -7.12
CA GLY A 237 -7.32 10.23 -7.88
C GLY A 237 -5.83 10.08 -7.57
N LYS A 238 -5.17 9.04 -8.11
CA LYS A 238 -3.76 8.71 -7.78
C LYS A 238 -2.83 9.90 -8.04
N ALA A 239 -2.93 10.50 -9.22
CA ALA A 239 -2.11 11.65 -9.66
C ALA A 239 -2.31 12.95 -8.85
N TYR A 240 -3.37 13.05 -8.04
CA TYR A 240 -3.68 14.26 -7.25
C TYR A 240 -3.26 14.15 -5.77
N THR A 241 -2.63 13.04 -5.38
CA THR A 241 -1.99 12.86 -4.07
C THR A 241 -0.63 13.55 -4.03
N PHE A 242 -0.07 13.82 -2.84
CA PHE A 242 1.19 14.58 -2.72
C PHE A 242 2.36 13.95 -3.49
N CYS A 243 2.56 12.64 -3.36
CA CYS A 243 3.52 11.86 -4.16
C CYS A 243 3.02 11.63 -5.60
N GLY A 244 1.71 11.63 -5.81
CA GLY A 244 1.09 11.51 -7.13
C GLY A 244 1.36 12.71 -8.04
N LEU A 245 1.38 13.92 -7.48
CA LEU A 245 1.73 15.15 -8.20
C LEU A 245 3.18 15.09 -8.71
N GLN A 246 4.10 14.61 -7.88
CA GLN A 246 5.49 14.37 -8.27
C GLN A 246 5.57 13.32 -9.39
N LYS A 247 4.97 12.13 -9.21
CA LYS A 247 5.11 11.00 -10.15
C LYS A 247 4.29 11.11 -11.44
N HIS A 248 3.16 11.82 -11.44
CA HIS A 248 2.20 11.86 -12.56
C HIS A 248 1.88 13.27 -13.09
N ARG A 249 2.36 14.34 -12.44
CA ARG A 249 2.19 15.74 -12.86
C ARG A 249 3.49 16.56 -12.81
N GLY A 250 4.63 15.89 -12.60
CA GLY A 250 5.97 16.50 -12.61
C GLY A 250 6.22 17.59 -11.56
N VAL A 251 5.33 17.77 -10.58
CA VAL A 251 5.47 18.82 -9.56
C VAL A 251 6.67 18.49 -8.68
N SER A 252 7.77 19.23 -8.81
CA SER A 252 9.00 18.96 -8.07
C SER A 252 8.85 19.30 -6.59
N TYR A 253 9.47 18.50 -5.72
CA TYR A 253 9.44 18.72 -4.27
C TYR A 253 10.78 18.35 -3.67
N ASP A 254 11.36 19.27 -2.89
CA ASP A 254 12.55 19.02 -2.07
C ASP A 254 12.30 19.38 -0.60
N LEU A 255 12.66 18.47 0.30
CA LEU A 255 12.37 18.58 1.73
C LEU A 255 13.14 19.74 2.41
N GLY A 256 14.35 20.04 1.95
CA GLY A 256 15.19 21.10 2.53
C GLY A 256 14.83 22.50 2.05
N ARG A 257 14.32 22.60 0.82
CA ARG A 257 13.93 23.86 0.14
C ARG A 257 12.47 24.25 0.40
N ASP A 258 11.55 23.30 0.28
CA ASP A 258 10.12 23.63 0.11
C ASP A 258 9.35 23.68 1.43
N ASP A 259 9.76 22.94 2.45
CA ASP A 259 8.98 22.78 3.69
C ASP A 259 8.68 24.09 4.40
N ALA A 260 9.70 24.91 4.62
CA ALA A 260 9.54 26.22 5.25
C ALA A 260 8.65 27.17 4.42
N ILE A 261 8.64 27.01 3.08
CA ILE A 261 7.82 27.83 2.18
C ILE A 261 6.36 27.37 2.24
N ILE A 262 6.11 26.04 2.22
CA ILE A 262 4.79 25.45 2.36
C ILE A 262 4.19 25.77 3.74
N GLU A 263 4.97 25.70 4.82
CA GLU A 263 4.53 26.10 6.17
C GLU A 263 4.17 27.59 6.27
N VAL A 264 4.82 28.47 5.49
CA VAL A 264 4.45 29.89 5.41
C VAL A 264 3.19 30.10 4.57
N LEU A 265 3.07 29.46 3.41
CA LEU A 265 1.89 29.50 2.53
C LEU A 265 0.62 28.95 3.21
N MET A 266 0.78 28.13 4.24
CA MET A 266 -0.32 27.56 5.03
C MET A 266 -0.70 28.36 6.29
N GLN A 267 0.02 29.45 6.60
CA GLN A 267 -0.38 30.31 7.72
C GLN A 267 -1.58 31.19 7.36
N PRO A 268 -2.53 31.44 8.28
CA PRO A 268 -3.72 32.26 8.03
C PRO A 268 -3.44 33.69 7.53
N GLN A 269 -2.22 34.18 7.71
CA GLN A 269 -1.78 35.49 7.26
C GLN A 269 -1.63 35.59 5.73
N HIS A 270 -1.33 34.47 5.04
CA HIS A 270 -1.19 34.44 3.57
C HIS A 270 -2.56 34.26 2.88
N LEU A 271 -3.46 33.48 3.48
CA LEU A 271 -4.85 33.28 3.03
C LEU A 271 -5.69 34.57 2.99
N ALA A 272 -5.25 35.64 3.66
CA ALA A 272 -5.92 36.94 3.67
C ALA A 272 -5.52 37.86 2.49
N ASN A 273 -4.45 37.56 1.75
CA ASN A 273 -3.87 38.45 0.73
C ASN A 273 -4.19 38.01 -0.71
N ALA A 274 -5.40 37.50 -0.97
CA ALA A 274 -5.94 37.49 -2.32
C ALA A 274 -6.32 38.94 -2.71
N PRO A 275 -5.88 39.48 -3.87
CA PRO A 275 -6.25 40.84 -4.28
C PRO A 275 -7.76 40.96 -4.51
N SER A 276 -8.44 41.76 -3.69
CA SER A 276 -9.84 42.11 -3.94
C SER A 276 -9.92 43.11 -5.10
N GLU A 277 -10.44 42.70 -6.27
CA GLU A 277 -10.71 43.56 -7.42
C GLU A 277 -11.86 44.56 -7.14
N ALA A 278 -11.64 45.52 -6.23
CA ALA A 278 -12.62 46.52 -5.86
C ALA A 278 -12.00 47.77 -5.19
N GLU A 279 -11.09 48.49 -5.86
CA GLU A 279 -11.10 49.95 -5.75
C GLU A 279 -10.50 50.67 -6.98
N GLU A 280 -11.39 51.46 -7.57
CA GLU A 280 -11.32 52.39 -8.69
C GLU A 280 -9.94 52.93 -9.10
N ASN A 281 -9.61 52.78 -10.38
CA ASN A 281 -8.55 53.55 -11.04
C ASN A 281 -9.14 54.37 -12.20
N GLU A 282 -9.62 55.58 -11.90
CA GLU A 282 -9.98 56.54 -12.95
C GLU A 282 -8.72 57.05 -13.67
N LEU A 283 -8.80 57.10 -15.01
CA LEU A 283 -8.04 58.03 -15.86
C LEU A 283 -6.51 58.02 -15.73
N GLU A 284 -5.90 57.04 -16.41
CA GLU A 284 -4.54 57.13 -16.95
C GLU A 284 -4.28 58.50 -17.61
N SER A 285 -3.42 59.34 -17.02
CA SER A 285 -2.77 60.44 -17.75
C SER A 285 -1.46 60.92 -17.12
N SER A 286 -0.51 61.28 -17.99
CA SER A 286 0.57 62.25 -17.74
C SER A 286 1.62 61.97 -16.65
N GLN A 287 2.63 61.18 -17.02
CA GLN A 287 4.06 61.59 -17.04
C GLN A 287 4.65 62.48 -15.91
N SER A 288 5.81 62.00 -15.41
CA SER A 288 7.07 62.73 -15.17
C SER A 288 7.37 63.44 -13.83
N GLU A 289 8.69 63.57 -13.61
CA GLU A 289 9.46 64.43 -12.67
C GLU A 289 9.48 64.14 -11.14
N LEU A 290 10.62 63.56 -10.73
CA LEU A 290 11.63 64.09 -9.80
C LEU A 290 11.32 64.51 -8.33
N GLU A 291 12.32 64.18 -7.49
CA GLU A 291 12.85 64.94 -6.33
C GLU A 291 12.14 64.98 -4.95
N THR A 292 12.73 64.20 -4.04
CA THR A 292 13.33 64.63 -2.74
C THR A 292 12.54 64.65 -1.41
N THR A 293 13.33 64.48 -0.34
CA THR A 293 13.15 64.91 1.08
C THR A 293 12.10 64.21 1.96
N GLU A 294 12.57 63.18 2.69
CA GLU A 294 12.86 63.21 4.14
C GLU A 294 12.55 64.50 4.97
N PRO A 295 12.45 64.44 6.32
CA PRO A 295 12.04 63.32 7.19
C PRO A 295 11.26 63.73 8.47
N ALA A 296 10.92 62.74 9.33
CA ALA A 296 10.55 62.87 10.75
C ALA A 296 9.23 63.64 11.06
N THR A 297 8.59 63.57 12.25
CA THR A 297 8.88 63.05 13.62
C THR A 297 7.64 62.29 14.16
N ALA A 298 7.74 61.12 14.81
CA ALA A 298 8.01 60.87 16.25
C ALA A 298 6.86 61.17 17.24
N ASN A 299 6.90 60.49 18.40
CA ASN A 299 6.04 60.57 19.61
C ASN A 299 4.66 59.86 19.54
N GLU A 300 4.37 58.85 20.40
CA GLU A 300 3.84 58.87 21.80
C GLU A 300 2.28 58.80 21.84
N LEU A 301 1.57 58.25 22.82
CA LEU A 301 1.84 57.30 23.95
C LEU A 301 0.49 56.72 24.45
N GLU A 302 0.54 55.81 25.43
CA GLU A 302 -0.50 55.55 26.46
C GLU A 302 -1.97 55.31 26.06
N SER A 303 -2.46 54.07 26.18
CA SER A 303 -3.26 53.61 27.36
C SER A 303 -4.80 53.69 27.11
N SER A 304 -5.72 53.20 27.96
CA SER A 304 -5.63 52.65 29.32
C SER A 304 -6.60 51.48 29.56
N GLN A 305 -6.26 50.73 30.62
CA GLN A 305 -7.00 49.68 31.32
C GLN A 305 -8.48 50.00 31.61
N SER A 306 -9.35 48.97 31.68
CA SER A 306 -9.99 48.49 32.93
C SER A 306 -11.17 47.52 32.65
N GLU A 307 -11.77 46.79 33.61
CA GLU A 307 -11.33 45.93 34.74
C GLU A 307 -12.61 45.31 35.37
N LEU A 308 -12.50 44.50 36.44
CA LEU A 308 -13.56 44.12 37.42
C LEU A 308 -14.58 43.02 36.97
N THR A 309 -14.47 41.73 37.39
CA THR A 309 -14.76 41.06 38.71
C THR A 309 -16.20 40.49 38.83
N GLU A 310 -16.55 39.44 39.60
CA GLU A 310 -15.86 38.28 40.23
C GLU A 310 -16.97 37.38 40.89
N THR A 311 -16.59 36.27 41.54
CA THR A 311 -17.38 35.33 42.40
C THR A 311 -18.34 34.37 41.66
N ALA A 312 -18.32 33.03 41.77
CA ALA A 312 -17.82 32.01 42.72
C ALA A 312 -18.67 31.72 43.97
N LEU A 313 -19.07 30.44 44.20
CA LEU A 313 -18.45 29.55 45.23
C LEU A 313 -19.05 28.11 45.36
N THR A 314 -18.18 27.12 45.62
CA THR A 314 -18.34 25.88 46.45
C THR A 314 -19.15 24.62 46.07
N THR A 315 -18.55 23.49 46.50
CA THR A 315 -18.99 22.08 46.63
C THR A 315 -19.64 21.82 48.04
N PRO A 316 -20.08 20.59 48.48
CA PRO A 316 -19.20 19.43 48.82
C PRO A 316 -19.82 18.02 48.59
N ALA A 317 -19.16 16.96 49.12
CA ALA A 317 -19.41 15.53 48.88
C ALA A 317 -20.02 14.77 50.09
N THR A 318 -20.23 13.46 49.95
CA THR A 318 -20.49 12.48 51.04
C THR A 318 -20.06 11.06 50.59
N ALA A 319 -19.66 10.20 51.52
CA ALA A 319 -19.26 8.80 51.29
C ALA A 319 -20.06 7.84 52.20
N ASN A 320 -19.90 6.52 52.04
CA ASN A 320 -20.33 5.53 53.03
C ASN A 320 -19.59 4.19 52.86
N GLU A 321 -19.33 3.52 53.99
CA GLU A 321 -18.72 2.18 54.10
C GLU A 321 -19.79 1.10 54.34
N LEU A 322 -19.43 -0.19 54.23
CA LEU A 322 -19.94 -1.29 55.07
C LEU A 322 -19.06 -2.55 54.95
N GLU A 323 -18.99 -3.36 56.02
CA GLU A 323 -18.02 -4.46 56.16
C GLU A 323 -18.54 -5.88 55.84
N LEU A 324 -17.55 -6.78 55.79
CA LEU A 324 -17.50 -8.26 55.75
C LEU A 324 -18.57 -9.02 56.59
N PRO A 325 -18.76 -10.34 56.32
CA PRO A 325 -17.98 -11.32 57.09
C PRO A 325 -17.47 -12.55 56.29
N LEU A 326 -16.54 -13.30 56.91
CA LEU A 326 -16.04 -14.61 56.46
C LEU A 326 -17.05 -15.74 56.68
N SER A 327 -16.84 -16.86 55.97
CA SER A 327 -17.05 -18.19 56.53
C SER A 327 -16.00 -19.19 56.01
N GLU A 328 -15.47 -20.02 56.93
CA GLU A 328 -14.51 -21.08 56.63
C GLU A 328 -15.21 -22.38 56.18
N LEU A 329 -14.46 -23.25 55.50
CA LEU A 329 -14.42 -24.67 55.91
C LEU A 329 -13.12 -25.34 55.44
N ALA A 330 -12.43 -26.02 56.36
CA ALA A 330 -11.14 -26.66 56.13
C ALA A 330 -11.24 -28.18 56.11
N ALA A 331 -10.54 -28.83 55.17
CA ALA A 331 -10.06 -30.22 55.21
C ALA A 331 -9.27 -30.53 53.92
N THR A 332 -8.16 -31.29 53.90
CA THR A 332 -7.24 -31.77 54.95
C THR A 332 -5.91 -32.08 54.27
N ALA A 333 -4.77 -31.75 54.87
CA ALA A 333 -3.46 -32.17 54.37
C ALA A 333 -3.11 -33.59 54.83
N SER A 334 -2.29 -34.33 54.04
CA SER A 334 -1.53 -35.47 54.56
C SER A 334 -0.23 -35.71 53.77
N THR A 335 0.90 -35.55 54.47
CA THR A 335 2.09 -36.43 54.48
C THR A 335 2.60 -37.03 53.15
N THR A 336 3.71 -36.59 52.53
CA THR A 336 5.15 -36.73 52.94
C THR A 336 5.72 -38.17 52.72
N PRO A 337 7.03 -38.47 52.94
CA PRO A 337 7.96 -38.72 51.82
C PRO A 337 8.68 -40.09 51.91
N THR A 338 9.66 -40.35 51.00
CA THR A 338 10.78 -41.35 51.03
C THR A 338 11.19 -41.64 49.56
N THR A 339 12.40 -41.44 48.99
CA THR A 339 13.81 -41.77 49.38
C THR A 339 14.12 -43.26 49.14
N ALA A 340 15.14 -43.76 48.43
CA ALA A 340 16.21 -43.20 47.56
C ALA A 340 16.94 -44.34 46.80
N ILE A 341 17.93 -44.03 45.92
CA ILE A 341 19.18 -44.82 45.64
C ILE A 341 19.00 -46.25 45.05
N LYS A 342 19.70 -46.78 44.02
CA LYS A 342 20.75 -46.39 43.03
C LYS A 342 20.71 -47.49 41.92
N LEU A 343 21.44 -47.49 40.79
CA LEU A 343 22.47 -46.62 40.19
C LEU A 343 22.00 -46.29 38.73
N GLU A 344 22.72 -46.17 37.61
CA GLU A 344 24.14 -46.33 37.17
C GLU A 344 24.44 -45.27 36.08
N SER A 345 25.63 -45.24 35.45
CA SER A 345 26.01 -44.29 34.38
C SER A 345 27.14 -44.89 33.51
N PRO A 346 27.45 -44.38 32.28
CA PRO A 346 28.15 -43.09 32.15
C PRO A 346 27.86 -42.22 30.90
N GLN A 347 28.11 -40.91 31.05
CA GLN A 347 28.53 -39.92 30.03
C GLN A 347 27.54 -39.54 28.89
N SER A 348 27.48 -38.28 28.43
CA SER A 348 28.19 -37.05 28.83
C SER A 348 27.25 -35.83 28.84
N GLU A 349 27.42 -34.94 29.82
CA GLU A 349 26.50 -33.83 30.10
C GLU A 349 26.73 -32.58 29.24
N LEU A 350 25.64 -31.83 29.01
CA LEU A 350 25.69 -30.41 28.67
C LEU A 350 26.00 -29.62 29.95
N THR A 351 26.92 -28.66 29.90
CA THR A 351 27.24 -27.80 31.05
C THR A 351 26.14 -26.77 31.29
N GLU A 352 25.56 -26.82 32.49
CA GLU A 352 24.60 -25.88 33.04
C GLU A 352 25.17 -24.45 33.08
N THR A 353 24.47 -23.48 32.49
CA THR A 353 24.77 -22.05 32.63
C THR A 353 23.93 -21.42 33.75
N ALA A 354 24.49 -20.40 34.40
CA ALA A 354 23.93 -19.79 35.61
C ALA A 354 22.55 -19.13 35.37
N PRO A 355 21.69 -18.99 36.42
CA PRO A 355 20.43 -18.28 36.30
C PRO A 355 20.64 -16.85 35.78
N LEU A 356 19.95 -16.52 34.70
CA LEU A 356 20.00 -15.20 34.05
C LEU A 356 19.66 -14.10 35.06
N THR A 357 20.43 -13.01 35.02
CA THR A 357 20.15 -11.84 35.85
C THR A 357 18.89 -11.11 35.33
N PRO A 358 18.18 -10.33 36.17
CA PRO A 358 16.99 -9.61 35.72
C PRO A 358 17.21 -8.64 34.54
N ALA A 359 18.45 -8.18 34.32
CA ALA A 359 18.79 -7.39 33.14
C ALA A 359 18.72 -8.23 31.84
N THR A 360 19.32 -9.41 31.84
CA THR A 360 19.41 -10.30 30.67
C THR A 360 18.07 -10.93 30.31
N ALA A 361 17.17 -11.11 31.30
CA ALA A 361 15.78 -11.50 31.05
C ALA A 361 14.99 -10.36 30.37
N ASN A 362 15.16 -9.11 30.82
CA ASN A 362 14.57 -7.93 30.18
C ASN A 362 15.08 -7.74 28.74
N GLU A 363 16.35 -8.02 28.45
CA GLU A 363 16.90 -7.92 27.07
C GLU A 363 16.22 -8.91 26.11
N LEU A 364 15.96 -10.14 26.56
CA LEU A 364 15.22 -11.14 25.76
C LEU A 364 13.72 -10.83 25.62
N GLU A 365 13.06 -10.31 26.66
CA GLU A 365 11.68 -9.82 26.55
C GLU A 365 11.57 -8.57 25.66
N LEU A 366 12.61 -7.72 25.62
CA LEU A 366 12.70 -6.59 24.70
C LEU A 366 12.93 -7.04 23.26
N GLN A 367 13.87 -7.95 22.99
CA GLN A 367 14.11 -8.49 21.64
C GLN A 367 12.83 -9.09 21.02
N LEU A 368 12.05 -9.84 21.81
CA LEU A 368 10.76 -10.41 21.40
C LEU A 368 9.64 -9.37 21.19
N SER A 369 9.88 -8.08 21.45
CA SER A 369 8.89 -7.00 21.31
C SER A 369 9.17 -6.00 20.17
N ILE A 370 10.31 -6.13 19.48
CA ILE A 370 10.73 -5.17 18.43
C ILE A 370 10.26 -5.58 17.03
N LEU A 371 10.25 -6.88 16.72
CA LEU A 371 9.85 -7.40 15.42
C LEU A 371 8.32 -7.59 15.33
N PRO A 372 7.67 -7.37 14.17
CA PRO A 372 6.23 -7.61 13.99
C PRO A 372 5.84 -9.10 14.15
N GLU A 373 4.59 -9.36 14.54
CA GLU A 373 4.08 -10.75 14.63
C GLU A 373 4.03 -11.42 13.25
N ARG A 374 4.76 -12.53 13.10
CA ARG A 374 4.81 -13.32 11.86
C ARG A 374 3.49 -14.06 11.60
N ASN A 375 2.86 -13.79 10.47
CA ASN A 375 1.58 -14.33 10.05
C ASN A 375 1.71 -15.15 8.74
N GLU A 376 2.03 -16.45 8.88
CA GLU A 376 2.18 -17.39 7.76
C GLU A 376 0.99 -17.41 6.78
N ASN A 377 -0.23 -17.13 7.25
CA ASN A 377 -1.42 -17.06 6.39
C ASN A 377 -1.33 -15.94 5.34
N GLN A 378 -0.51 -14.93 5.59
CA GLN A 378 -0.25 -13.80 4.69
C GLN A 378 1.04 -13.97 3.86
N TRP A 379 1.86 -15.00 4.11
CA TRP A 379 3.11 -15.21 3.38
C TRP A 379 2.88 -15.27 1.86
N GLN A 380 1.91 -16.07 1.40
CA GLN A 380 1.65 -16.21 -0.03
C GLN A 380 1.16 -14.90 -0.68
N LYS A 381 0.43 -14.04 0.06
CA LYS A 381 0.02 -12.70 -0.42
C LYS A 381 1.25 -11.79 -0.58
N VAL A 382 2.10 -11.72 0.45
CA VAL A 382 3.34 -10.93 0.44
C VAL A 382 4.29 -11.40 -0.66
N ARG A 383 4.53 -12.70 -0.76
CA ARG A 383 5.38 -13.32 -1.78
C ARG A 383 4.89 -13.01 -3.20
N SER A 384 3.59 -13.14 -3.47
CA SER A 384 3.03 -12.82 -4.79
C SER A 384 3.11 -11.33 -5.13
N HIS A 385 2.91 -10.43 -4.15
CA HIS A 385 3.11 -8.99 -4.31
C HIS A 385 4.56 -8.65 -4.65
N LEU A 386 5.54 -9.16 -3.89
CA LEU A 386 6.97 -8.96 -4.12
C LEU A 386 7.45 -9.49 -5.48
N ALA A 387 6.93 -10.64 -5.91
CA ALA A 387 7.26 -11.23 -7.20
C ALA A 387 6.61 -10.50 -8.41
N THR A 388 5.54 -9.73 -8.18
CA THR A 388 4.79 -9.04 -9.25
C THR A 388 5.18 -7.56 -9.38
N GLU A 389 5.14 -6.79 -8.28
CA GLU A 389 5.41 -5.34 -8.34
C GLU A 389 6.91 -5.04 -8.43
N TYR A 390 7.76 -5.87 -7.84
CA TYR A 390 9.22 -5.66 -7.75
C TYR A 390 10.04 -6.67 -8.57
N SER A 391 9.37 -7.56 -9.31
CA SER A 391 9.97 -8.64 -10.14
C SER A 391 11.00 -9.51 -9.42
N LEU A 392 10.86 -9.74 -8.10
CA LEU A 392 11.79 -10.58 -7.34
C LEU A 392 11.53 -12.09 -7.58
N PRO A 393 12.56 -12.90 -7.90
CA PRO A 393 12.39 -14.34 -8.15
C PRO A 393 11.78 -15.10 -6.96
N LEU A 394 10.80 -15.96 -7.26
CA LEU A 394 10.09 -16.74 -6.24
C LEU A 394 11.00 -17.65 -5.41
N GLU A 395 12.12 -18.10 -5.97
CA GLU A 395 13.11 -18.96 -5.30
C GLU A 395 13.94 -18.16 -4.28
N LEU A 396 14.33 -16.93 -4.63
CA LEU A 396 14.98 -15.98 -3.72
C LEU A 396 14.03 -15.62 -2.56
N LEU A 397 12.77 -15.31 -2.86
CA LEU A 397 11.76 -14.97 -1.84
C LEU A 397 11.52 -16.11 -0.83
N GLU A 398 11.35 -17.35 -1.31
CA GLU A 398 11.20 -18.52 -0.42
C GLU A 398 12.47 -18.79 0.40
N LYS A 399 13.66 -18.48 -0.13
CA LYS A 399 14.91 -18.61 0.63
C LYS A 399 15.05 -17.55 1.73
N LEU A 400 14.78 -16.27 1.43
CA LEU A 400 14.75 -15.23 2.46
C LEU A 400 13.72 -15.55 3.56
N HIS A 401 12.62 -16.21 3.19
CA HIS A 401 11.59 -16.67 4.13
C HIS A 401 12.01 -17.86 5.01
N SER A 402 12.77 -18.82 4.46
CA SER A 402 13.27 -19.97 5.23
C SER A 402 14.38 -19.56 6.21
N HIS A 403 15.23 -18.60 5.85
CA HIS A 403 16.20 -17.98 6.77
C HIS A 403 15.55 -16.96 7.74
N SER A 404 14.25 -16.68 7.60
CA SER A 404 13.50 -15.68 8.40
C SER A 404 14.03 -14.23 8.28
N TRP A 405 14.69 -13.92 7.16
CA TRP A 405 15.09 -12.54 6.80
C TRP A 405 14.00 -11.78 6.04
N LEU A 406 12.97 -12.50 5.59
CA LEU A 406 11.73 -11.96 5.04
C LEU A 406 10.56 -12.72 5.68
N SER A 407 9.48 -12.02 5.98
CA SER A 407 8.25 -12.59 6.51
C SER A 407 7.03 -11.73 6.16
N ALA A 408 5.84 -12.18 6.56
CA ALA A 408 4.60 -11.43 6.45
C ALA A 408 4.03 -11.12 7.84
N ASP A 409 3.52 -9.91 8.03
CA ASP A 409 2.66 -9.50 9.15
C ASP A 409 1.21 -9.38 8.59
N SER A 410 0.48 -8.34 8.97
CA SER A 410 -0.86 -7.95 8.58
C SER A 410 -0.85 -7.40 7.16
N GLU A 411 -0.61 -8.31 6.22
CA GLU A 411 -0.56 -8.09 4.76
C GLU A 411 0.67 -7.32 4.22
N LYS A 412 1.62 -6.96 5.10
CA LYS A 412 2.86 -6.26 4.76
C LYS A 412 4.06 -7.21 4.66
N ALA A 413 5.01 -6.87 3.79
CA ALA A 413 6.31 -7.54 3.76
C ALA A 413 7.20 -7.00 4.89
N VAL A 414 7.86 -7.91 5.62
CA VAL A 414 8.69 -7.59 6.78
C VAL A 414 10.08 -8.17 6.56
N PHE A 415 11.04 -7.33 6.20
CA PHE A 415 12.44 -7.70 6.00
C PHE A 415 13.22 -7.50 7.30
N THR A 416 13.87 -8.54 7.80
CA THR A 416 14.56 -8.54 9.10
C THR A 416 15.92 -7.86 8.99
N GLY A 417 16.10 -6.75 9.69
CA GLY A 417 17.38 -6.08 9.88
C GLY A 417 18.17 -6.69 11.04
N ARG A 418 19.43 -7.04 10.78
CA ARG A 418 20.27 -7.80 11.69
C ARG A 418 21.71 -7.29 11.72
N THR A 419 22.41 -7.52 12.82
CA THR A 419 23.87 -7.27 12.92
C THR A 419 24.64 -8.24 12.02
N LEU A 420 25.96 -8.06 11.89
CA LEU A 420 26.81 -9.02 11.17
C LEU A 420 26.88 -10.39 11.85
N ASP A 421 26.74 -10.45 13.19
CA ASP A 421 26.59 -11.70 13.95
C ASP A 421 25.22 -12.39 13.75
N GLY A 422 24.34 -11.81 12.93
CA GLY A 422 23.02 -12.35 12.60
C GLY A 422 21.91 -12.06 13.62
N GLU A 423 22.18 -11.31 14.69
CA GLU A 423 21.16 -10.94 15.67
C GLU A 423 20.13 -9.99 15.05
N ALA A 424 18.86 -10.37 15.07
CA ALA A 424 17.76 -9.54 14.57
C ALA A 424 17.38 -8.45 15.59
N TRP A 425 17.51 -7.19 15.19
CA TRP A 425 17.30 -6.01 16.05
C TRP A 425 16.32 -4.98 15.47
N GLU A 426 15.95 -5.09 14.19
CA GLU A 426 14.97 -4.21 13.55
C GLU A 426 14.26 -4.92 12.38
N ALA A 427 13.20 -4.32 11.85
CA ALA A 427 12.55 -4.76 10.63
C ALA A 427 12.19 -3.58 9.72
N PHE A 428 12.46 -3.75 8.42
CA PHE A 428 12.02 -2.87 7.34
C PHE A 428 10.68 -3.40 6.81
N ILE A 429 9.61 -2.65 7.06
CA ILE A 429 8.24 -3.02 6.75
C ILE A 429 7.79 -2.26 5.50
N LEU A 430 7.43 -3.01 4.46
CA LEU A 430 6.93 -2.51 3.18
C LEU A 430 5.43 -2.79 3.04
N ASP A 431 4.63 -1.74 2.81
CA ASP A 431 3.18 -1.87 2.61
C ASP A 431 2.76 -2.11 1.15
N GLU A 432 1.49 -2.50 0.96
CA GLU A 432 0.85 -2.77 -0.35
C GLU A 432 0.90 -1.61 -1.37
N ARG A 433 1.45 -0.44 -1.01
CA ARG A 433 1.53 0.78 -1.84
C ARG A 433 2.96 1.21 -2.11
N GLY A 434 3.94 0.47 -1.60
CA GLY A 434 5.35 0.79 -1.70
C GLY A 434 5.88 1.76 -0.63
N ASN A 435 5.16 1.99 0.47
CA ASN A 435 5.69 2.78 1.58
C ASN A 435 6.57 1.92 2.49
N TRP A 436 7.77 2.41 2.81
CA TRP A 436 8.64 1.83 3.83
C TRP A 436 8.38 2.45 5.21
N THR A 437 8.55 1.63 6.25
CA THR A 437 8.61 2.04 7.66
C THR A 437 9.57 1.09 8.40
N THR A 438 10.42 1.59 9.29
CA THR A 438 11.24 0.74 10.16
C THR A 438 10.62 0.60 11.57
N THR A 439 10.79 -0.55 12.20
CA THR A 439 10.55 -0.69 13.65
C THR A 439 11.65 0.04 14.41
N HIS A 440 11.36 1.17 15.05
CA HIS A 440 12.38 1.99 15.72
C HIS A 440 13.04 1.24 16.90
N PRO A 441 14.34 0.89 16.83
CA PRO A 441 15.09 0.39 17.97
C PRO A 441 15.89 1.56 18.58
N LEU A 442 16.74 1.23 19.55
CA LEU A 442 17.88 2.06 19.92
C LEU A 442 18.84 2.26 18.72
N PRO A 443 19.84 3.16 18.77
CA PRO A 443 20.92 3.17 17.78
C PRO A 443 21.65 1.81 17.78
N SER A 444 21.61 1.11 16.64
CA SER A 444 22.10 -0.25 16.45
C SER A 444 22.68 -0.42 15.04
N GLU A 445 23.85 -1.05 14.91
CA GLU A 445 24.47 -1.43 13.62
C GLU A 445 23.81 -2.69 13.02
N ALA A 446 22.47 -2.72 13.05
CA ALA A 446 21.67 -3.71 12.37
C ALA A 446 21.14 -3.11 11.07
N ALA A 447 21.15 -3.90 9.99
CA ALA A 447 20.62 -3.50 8.69
C ALA A 447 20.01 -4.72 7.99
N PHE A 448 19.19 -4.52 6.96
CA PHE A 448 18.91 -5.65 6.07
C PHE A 448 20.14 -5.90 5.20
N TRP A 449 20.65 -7.12 5.19
CA TRP A 449 21.72 -7.52 4.29
C TRP A 449 21.54 -8.94 3.75
N VAL A 450 22.22 -9.21 2.63
CA VAL A 450 22.44 -10.54 2.04
C VAL A 450 23.87 -10.61 1.52
N ALA A 451 24.49 -11.78 1.59
CA ALA A 451 25.85 -12.01 1.11
C ALA A 451 25.97 -13.37 0.41
N PHE A 452 27.02 -13.52 -0.41
CA PHE A 452 27.48 -14.83 -0.85
C PHE A 452 28.33 -15.50 0.23
N THR A 453 28.33 -16.83 0.26
CA THR A 453 29.16 -17.64 1.16
C THR A 453 30.66 -17.46 0.87
N GLY A 454 31.40 -16.83 1.77
CA GLY A 454 32.86 -16.68 1.65
C GLY A 454 33.44 -15.64 2.60
N GLU A 455 34.73 -15.33 2.42
CA GLU A 455 35.37 -14.15 3.00
C GLU A 455 34.91 -12.92 2.20
N ILE A 456 34.24 -11.96 2.86
CA ILE A 456 33.66 -10.79 2.21
C ILE A 456 34.76 -9.80 1.83
N GLU A 457 34.85 -9.47 0.54
CA GLU A 457 35.87 -8.58 -0.03
C GLU A 457 35.26 -7.25 -0.50
N ARG A 458 33.94 -7.21 -0.73
CA ARG A 458 33.22 -6.05 -1.27
C ARG A 458 31.88 -5.81 -0.56
N ALA A 459 31.51 -4.55 -0.41
CA ALA A 459 30.16 -4.15 0.04
C ALA A 459 29.45 -3.23 -0.96
N VAL A 460 28.11 -3.34 -1.03
CA VAL A 460 27.23 -2.46 -1.78
C VAL A 460 26.13 -1.95 -0.85
N ILE A 461 26.00 -0.63 -0.73
CA ILE A 461 25.09 0.06 0.20
C ILE A 461 23.95 0.74 -0.58
N THR A 462 22.70 0.48 -0.19
CA THR A 462 21.47 0.98 -0.83
C THR A 462 20.46 1.50 0.20
N CYS A 463 19.35 2.10 -0.25
CA CYS A 463 18.40 2.80 0.64
C CYS A 463 17.24 1.93 1.19
N ASN A 464 17.15 0.64 0.82
CA ASN A 464 16.16 -0.30 1.35
C ASN A 464 16.46 -1.75 0.88
N PRO A 465 15.82 -2.78 1.48
CA PRO A 465 15.99 -4.18 1.07
C PRO A 465 15.77 -4.50 -0.41
N ILE A 466 14.78 -3.87 -1.08
CA ILE A 466 14.47 -4.16 -2.49
C ILE A 466 15.60 -3.68 -3.40
N GLU A 467 16.19 -2.52 -3.13
CA GLU A 467 17.31 -1.99 -3.90
C GLU A 467 18.56 -2.88 -3.74
N ALA A 468 18.87 -3.33 -2.52
CA ALA A 468 19.96 -4.28 -2.26
C ALA A 468 19.77 -5.60 -3.03
N LEU A 469 18.56 -6.16 -3.01
CA LEU A 469 18.22 -7.39 -3.75
C LEU A 469 18.22 -7.16 -5.27
N SER A 470 17.86 -5.97 -5.74
CA SER A 470 17.85 -5.63 -7.17
C SER A 470 19.25 -5.55 -7.75
N ILE A 471 20.24 -4.99 -7.02
CA ILE A 471 21.63 -5.00 -7.48
C ILE A 471 22.20 -6.43 -7.50
N LEU A 472 21.97 -7.23 -6.46
CA LEU A 472 22.35 -8.65 -6.43
C LEU A 472 21.82 -9.40 -7.68
N LEU A 473 20.57 -9.16 -8.05
CA LEU A 473 19.94 -9.78 -9.22
C LEU A 473 20.52 -9.27 -10.55
N ILE A 474 20.80 -7.96 -10.65
CA ILE A 474 21.47 -7.36 -11.81
C ILE A 474 22.88 -7.94 -11.98
N GLU A 475 23.66 -8.11 -10.91
CA GLU A 475 25.02 -8.66 -11.00
C GLU A 475 25.00 -10.15 -11.37
N LEU A 476 24.10 -10.95 -10.76
CA LEU A 476 23.90 -12.36 -11.12
C LEU A 476 23.53 -12.57 -12.61
N GLU A 477 22.62 -11.76 -13.15
CA GLU A 477 22.19 -11.88 -14.56
C GLU A 477 23.27 -11.39 -15.54
N ASN A 478 24.15 -10.46 -15.13
CA ASN A 478 25.30 -10.05 -15.93
C ASN A 478 26.47 -11.06 -15.91
N ASN A 479 26.56 -11.96 -14.92
CA ASN A 479 27.55 -13.05 -14.88
C ASN A 479 26.95 -14.47 -14.70
N PRO A 480 26.24 -15.00 -15.72
CA PRO A 480 25.60 -16.32 -15.65
C PRO A 480 26.58 -17.51 -15.64
N ASN A 481 27.89 -17.28 -15.64
CA ASN A 481 28.91 -18.34 -15.64
C ASN A 481 29.69 -18.48 -14.32
N ASN A 482 29.48 -17.58 -13.34
CA ASN A 482 30.19 -17.58 -12.05
C ASN A 482 31.72 -17.72 -12.24
N SER A 483 32.30 -16.84 -13.06
CA SER A 483 33.73 -16.84 -13.35
C SER A 483 34.51 -16.30 -12.15
N ALA A 484 35.38 -17.13 -11.56
CA ALA A 484 36.05 -16.93 -10.27
C ALA A 484 37.01 -15.72 -10.16
N THR A 485 36.49 -14.51 -10.32
CA THR A 485 37.15 -13.20 -10.16
C THR A 485 36.17 -12.13 -9.62
N GLU A 486 34.99 -12.52 -9.15
CA GLU A 486 34.04 -11.62 -8.51
C GLU A 486 34.31 -11.58 -7.01
N LEU A 487 34.48 -10.38 -6.47
CA LEU A 487 34.72 -10.16 -5.04
C LEU A 487 33.50 -10.64 -4.25
N THR A 488 33.69 -11.44 -3.20
CA THR A 488 32.56 -11.92 -2.39
C THR A 488 31.82 -10.71 -1.80
N THR A 489 30.60 -10.47 -2.27
CA THR A 489 29.90 -9.20 -2.04
C THR A 489 28.80 -9.34 -1.00
N ILE A 490 28.75 -8.40 -0.05
CA ILE A 490 27.59 -8.14 0.82
C ILE A 490 26.77 -6.95 0.28
N TYR A 491 25.45 -7.12 0.21
CA TYR A 491 24.50 -6.10 -0.24
C TYR A 491 23.67 -5.67 0.97
N ILE A 492 23.70 -4.37 1.29
CA ILE A 492 23.14 -3.80 2.51
C ILE A 492 22.08 -2.74 2.15
N GLY A 493 20.89 -2.86 2.71
CA GLY A 493 19.82 -1.87 2.64
C GLY A 493 19.68 -1.12 3.97
N ILE A 494 19.83 0.20 3.94
CA ILE A 494 19.73 1.09 5.11
C ILE A 494 18.71 2.21 4.90
N GLU A 495 18.01 2.61 5.96
CA GLU A 495 17.23 3.87 6.02
C GLU A 495 18.11 5.02 6.55
N ARG A 496 19.04 4.70 7.45
CA ARG A 496 19.84 5.66 8.24
C ARG A 496 21.27 5.14 8.42
N VAL A 497 22.26 6.03 8.35
CA VAL A 497 23.68 5.63 8.38
C VAL A 497 24.14 4.99 9.69
N SER A 498 23.39 5.13 10.78
CA SER A 498 23.66 4.42 12.05
C SER A 498 23.46 2.90 11.98
N GLN A 499 22.89 2.40 10.88
CA GLN A 499 22.72 0.96 10.60
C GLN A 499 23.97 0.35 9.95
N LEU A 500 24.93 1.17 9.50
CA LEU A 500 26.15 0.70 8.84
C LEU A 500 27.16 0.14 9.86
N PRO A 501 27.60 -1.13 9.76
CA PRO A 501 28.67 -1.68 10.58
C PRO A 501 30.02 -1.08 10.15
N THR A 502 30.29 0.14 10.64
CA THR A 502 31.23 1.06 10.00
C THR A 502 32.68 0.59 10.12
N GLN A 503 33.04 -0.11 11.20
CA GLN A 503 34.38 -0.68 11.34
C GLN A 503 34.64 -1.76 10.28
N PHE A 504 33.73 -2.74 10.14
CA PHE A 504 33.83 -3.80 9.13
C PHE A 504 33.92 -3.24 7.71
N LEU A 505 33.08 -2.25 7.38
CA LEU A 505 33.09 -1.60 6.06
C LEU A 505 34.38 -0.80 5.78
N GLN A 506 35.12 -0.37 6.81
CA GLN A 506 36.44 0.27 6.65
C GLN A 506 37.60 -0.74 6.48
N GLU A 507 37.35 -2.04 6.71
CA GLU A 507 38.34 -3.12 6.54
C GLU A 507 38.26 -3.80 5.16
N LEU A 508 37.24 -3.50 4.34
CA LEU A 508 37.05 -4.08 2.99
C LEU A 508 37.86 -3.36 1.89
N ASP A 509 38.30 -4.12 0.88
CA ASP A 509 39.02 -3.60 -0.30
C ASP A 509 38.13 -2.77 -1.24
N SER A 510 36.80 -2.99 -1.23
CA SER A 510 35.85 -2.27 -2.08
C SER A 510 34.53 -1.98 -1.37
N VAL A 511 34.10 -0.73 -1.35
CA VAL A 511 32.77 -0.32 -0.86
C VAL A 511 32.12 0.60 -1.88
N LEU A 512 30.92 0.24 -2.33
CA LEU A 512 30.09 1.03 -3.22
C LEU A 512 28.89 1.61 -2.47
N ILE A 513 28.71 2.92 -2.56
CA ILE A 513 27.49 3.62 -2.12
C ILE A 513 26.60 3.74 -3.36
N ALA A 514 25.73 2.76 -3.58
CA ALA A 514 24.86 2.64 -4.74
C ALA A 514 23.57 3.46 -4.55
N LEU A 515 23.75 4.76 -4.34
CA LEU A 515 22.70 5.75 -4.05
C LEU A 515 22.86 6.95 -4.98
N ALA A 516 21.77 7.72 -5.15
CA ALA A 516 21.84 9.00 -5.84
C ALA A 516 22.85 9.94 -5.14
N GLU A 517 23.78 10.52 -5.90
CA GLU A 517 24.94 11.27 -5.39
C GLU A 517 24.54 12.53 -4.59
N ASP A 518 23.43 13.15 -4.97
CA ASP A 518 22.83 14.31 -4.31
C ASP A 518 22.07 13.94 -3.01
N SER A 519 21.78 12.66 -2.77
CA SER A 519 21.00 12.25 -1.60
C SER A 519 21.75 12.44 -0.28
N GLN A 520 21.04 12.97 0.72
CA GLN A 520 21.60 13.14 2.07
C GLN A 520 22.08 11.82 2.69
N LEU A 521 21.47 10.69 2.31
CA LEU A 521 21.89 9.36 2.77
C LEU A 521 23.25 8.96 2.18
N ALA A 522 23.50 9.23 0.89
CA ALA A 522 24.80 9.00 0.26
C ALA A 522 25.90 9.89 0.88
N GLN A 523 25.62 11.18 1.05
CA GLN A 523 26.55 12.14 1.66
C GLN A 523 26.91 11.73 3.10
N ASN A 524 25.91 11.33 3.89
CA ASN A 524 26.13 10.87 5.26
C ASN A 524 26.91 9.54 5.30
N ALA A 525 26.68 8.63 4.36
CA ALA A 525 27.40 7.35 4.30
C ALA A 525 28.86 7.56 3.88
N LEU A 526 29.12 8.42 2.89
CA LEU A 526 30.46 8.81 2.45
C LEU A 526 31.26 9.54 3.56
N ALA A 527 30.57 10.28 4.44
CA ALA A 527 31.20 10.89 5.61
C ALA A 527 31.67 9.88 6.68
N LEU A 528 31.08 8.68 6.73
CA LEU A 528 31.55 7.55 7.56
C LEU A 528 32.57 6.66 6.82
N LEU A 529 32.45 6.58 5.50
CA LEU A 529 33.18 5.67 4.62
C LEU A 529 33.90 6.47 3.50
N PRO A 530 34.90 7.32 3.83
CA PRO A 530 35.49 8.29 2.90
C PRO A 530 36.32 7.67 1.76
N ASN A 531 36.52 6.36 1.77
CA ASN A 531 37.18 5.59 0.70
C ASN A 531 36.18 4.92 -0.26
N ALA A 532 34.87 5.01 0.00
CA ALA A 532 33.85 4.36 -0.81
C ALA A 532 33.60 5.11 -2.14
N GLU A 533 33.29 4.36 -3.19
CA GLU A 533 32.89 4.90 -4.49
C GLU A 533 31.37 5.10 -4.53
N VAL A 534 30.90 6.27 -4.97
CA VAL A 534 29.47 6.57 -5.10
C VAL A 534 29.01 6.22 -6.51
N VAL A 535 27.99 5.36 -6.61
CA VAL A 535 27.44 4.88 -7.89
C VAL A 535 25.97 5.32 -7.99
N SER A 536 25.74 6.48 -8.61
CA SER A 536 24.40 7.02 -8.80
C SER A 536 23.67 6.33 -9.96
N PRO A 537 22.56 5.62 -9.72
CA PRO A 537 21.73 5.06 -10.79
C PRO A 537 20.96 6.15 -11.55
N GLN A 538 20.40 5.80 -12.71
CA GLN A 538 19.58 6.71 -13.55
C GLN A 538 18.07 6.67 -13.20
N SER A 539 17.67 5.71 -12.35
CA SER A 539 16.33 5.47 -11.80
C SER A 539 16.52 4.71 -10.48
N SER A 540 15.49 4.08 -9.89
CA SER A 540 15.78 3.08 -8.84
C SER A 540 16.50 1.86 -9.45
N TRP A 541 17.25 1.12 -8.63
CA TRP A 541 17.86 -0.15 -9.04
C TRP A 541 16.79 -1.19 -9.36
N ASN A 542 15.64 -1.15 -8.69
CA ASN A 542 14.51 -2.00 -9.03
C ASN A 542 13.89 -1.65 -10.41
N ASP A 543 13.77 -0.36 -10.77
CA ASP A 543 13.38 0.04 -12.12
C ASP A 543 14.36 -0.48 -13.18
N ILE A 544 15.67 -0.49 -12.89
CA ILE A 544 16.72 -1.04 -13.77
C ILE A 544 16.57 -2.56 -13.91
N TRP A 545 16.34 -3.27 -12.80
CA TRP A 545 16.11 -4.72 -12.79
C TRP A 545 14.86 -5.11 -13.60
N ILE A 546 13.74 -4.41 -13.39
CA ILE A 546 12.49 -4.63 -14.13
C ILE A 546 12.70 -4.39 -15.63
N GLN A 547 13.39 -3.31 -16.02
CA GLN A 547 13.72 -3.03 -17.43
C GLN A 547 14.59 -4.12 -18.06
N LEU A 548 15.59 -4.63 -17.32
CA LEU A 548 16.47 -5.70 -17.76
C LEU A 548 15.68 -7.00 -18.02
N ILE A 549 14.86 -7.44 -17.06
CA ILE A 549 13.99 -8.63 -17.20
C ILE A 549 12.93 -8.45 -18.29
N GLU A 550 12.35 -7.25 -18.45
CA GLU A 550 11.45 -6.99 -19.56
C GLU A 550 12.15 -7.09 -20.91
N GLN A 551 13.36 -6.54 -21.05
CA GLN A 551 14.16 -6.65 -22.27
C GLN A 551 14.57 -8.10 -22.56
N GLU A 552 14.95 -8.86 -21.53
CA GLU A 552 15.34 -10.27 -21.59
C GLU A 552 14.15 -11.15 -22.01
N GLN A 553 12.97 -10.96 -21.42
CA GLN A 553 11.73 -11.62 -21.86
C GLN A 553 11.29 -11.23 -23.29
N ARG A 554 11.41 -9.95 -23.67
CA ARG A 554 11.10 -9.49 -25.03
C ARG A 554 12.06 -10.13 -26.04
N SER A 555 13.33 -10.28 -25.69
CA SER A 555 14.37 -10.94 -26.49
C SER A 555 14.10 -12.44 -26.63
N HIS A 556 13.75 -13.12 -25.54
CA HIS A 556 13.37 -14.54 -25.56
C HIS A 556 12.13 -14.79 -26.42
N LYS A 557 11.07 -13.97 -26.28
CA LYS A 557 9.85 -14.02 -27.12
C LYS A 557 10.15 -13.81 -28.62
N GLN A 558 11.27 -13.18 -28.98
CA GLN A 558 11.69 -12.98 -30.37
C GLN A 558 12.64 -14.09 -30.89
N ASN A 559 13.50 -14.66 -30.03
CA ASN A 559 14.59 -15.54 -30.47
C ASN A 559 14.30 -17.05 -30.44
N ASN A 560 13.39 -17.56 -29.60
CA ASN A 560 13.25 -19.01 -29.38
C ASN A 560 11.93 -19.35 -28.64
N GLN A 561 11.25 -20.49 -28.80
CA GLN A 561 11.44 -21.74 -29.57
C GLN A 561 12.64 -22.65 -29.30
N GLN A 562 13.39 -22.44 -28.21
CA GLN A 562 14.28 -23.42 -27.57
C GLN A 562 14.97 -22.85 -26.31
N HIS A 563 15.39 -23.75 -25.40
CA HIS A 563 16.09 -23.47 -24.14
C HIS A 563 15.31 -22.64 -23.10
N LYS A 564 14.91 -23.33 -22.02
CA LYS A 564 15.02 -22.78 -20.67
C LYS A 564 16.40 -23.16 -20.14
N GLN A 565 17.12 -22.23 -19.54
CA GLN A 565 18.14 -22.57 -18.53
C GLN A 565 17.51 -22.34 -17.14
N PRO A 566 17.87 -23.14 -16.11
CA PRO A 566 17.59 -22.78 -14.73
C PRO A 566 18.59 -21.72 -14.23
N ILE A 567 18.17 -20.91 -13.27
CA ILE A 567 19.06 -20.00 -12.52
C ILE A 567 20.04 -20.87 -11.70
N PRO A 568 21.33 -20.50 -11.58
CA PRO A 568 22.27 -21.22 -10.71
C PRO A 568 21.82 -21.17 -9.23
N ASN A 569 22.15 -22.21 -8.46
CA ASN A 569 21.82 -22.28 -7.03
C ASN A 569 22.37 -21.06 -6.28
N ILE A 570 21.47 -20.22 -5.75
CA ILE A 570 21.86 -19.09 -4.89
C ILE A 570 22.15 -19.61 -3.47
N GLU A 571 23.43 -19.79 -3.15
CA GLU A 571 23.88 -19.94 -1.77
C GLU A 571 23.99 -18.55 -1.11
N LEU A 572 23.42 -18.47 0.09
CA LEU A 572 23.19 -17.31 0.96
C LEU A 572 23.23 -17.90 2.37
N ASP A 573 23.86 -17.19 3.30
CA ASP A 573 24.13 -17.61 4.68
C ASP A 573 24.00 -16.40 5.63
#